data_AF-A0A937NXN5-F1
#
_entry.id   AF-A0A937NXN5-F1
#
_cell.length_a   1.000
_cell.length_b   1.000
_cell.length_c   1.000
_cell.angle_alpha   90.00
_cell.angle_beta   90.00
_cell.angle_gamma   90.00
#
_symmetry.space_group_name_H-M   'P 1'
#
loop_
_entity.id
_entity.type
_entity.pdbx_description
1 polymer ?
#
loop_
_entity_poly.entity_id
_entity_poly.type
_entity_poly.pdbx_seq_one_letter_code
_entity_poly.pdbx_strand_id
1 'polypeptide(L)'
;MKEIKLLEDQINKLDEKDFDLNAWKQYTIVLLARIFGDNNQKIEQIEKIEYDHSSWALRDTSGSSSYLETCKKLGKEILTASIDELEAFGVPDKEVTTTGSFPVEVIVAALEDELKVSQYKEIVNIINSPKDHKVKIKELADKLKSFDKNAPENILLNILSDPKLEGKIT
;
A
#
# COMPACT_ATOMS: atom_id res chain seq x y z
N MET A 1 -25.64 -1.14 0.75
CA MET A 1 -24.47 -0.57 0.03
C MET A 1 -23.92 -1.64 -0.91
N LYS A 2 -23.45 -1.33 -2.12
CA LYS A 2 -23.02 -2.37 -3.08
C LYS A 2 -21.74 -3.09 -2.59
N GLU A 3 -20.87 -2.34 -1.91
CA GLU A 3 -19.58 -2.75 -1.37
C GLU A 3 -19.77 -3.70 -0.19
N ILE A 4 -20.60 -3.34 0.79
CA ILE A 4 -20.94 -4.21 1.93
C ILE A 4 -21.47 -5.57 1.44
N LYS A 5 -22.37 -5.57 0.46
CA LYS A 5 -22.91 -6.81 -0.10
C LYS A 5 -21.82 -7.71 -0.70
N LEU A 6 -20.82 -7.14 -1.38
CA LEU A 6 -19.71 -7.92 -1.92
C LEU A 6 -18.86 -8.56 -0.83
N LEU A 7 -18.69 -7.88 0.32
CA LEU A 7 -17.97 -8.41 1.48
C LEU A 7 -18.79 -9.48 2.21
N GLU A 8 -20.11 -9.28 2.36
CA GLU A 8 -21.03 -10.30 2.89
C GLU A 8 -21.01 -11.56 2.01
N ASP A 9 -21.02 -11.40 0.69
CA ASP A 9 -20.89 -12.51 -0.25
C ASP A 9 -19.55 -13.25 -0.06
N GLN A 10 -18.45 -12.54 0.22
CA GLN A 10 -17.17 -13.19 0.54
C GLN A 10 -17.18 -13.91 1.88
N ILE A 11 -17.89 -13.41 2.89
CA ILE A 11 -18.07 -14.10 4.16
C ILE A 11 -18.85 -15.41 3.93
N ASN A 12 -19.92 -15.37 3.15
CA ASN A 12 -20.73 -16.55 2.86
C ASN A 12 -19.94 -17.65 2.12
N LYS A 13 -18.99 -17.27 1.25
CA LYS A 13 -18.11 -18.23 0.56
C LYS A 13 -17.22 -19.04 1.50
N LEU A 14 -16.90 -18.53 2.70
CA LEU A 14 -16.10 -19.25 3.68
C LEU A 14 -16.76 -20.57 4.12
N ASP A 15 -18.09 -20.65 4.03
CA ASP A 15 -18.89 -21.81 4.43
C ASP A 15 -19.24 -22.75 3.25
N GLU A 16 -18.74 -22.47 2.04
CA GLU A 16 -18.93 -23.34 0.87
C GLU A 16 -18.20 -24.69 1.03
N LYS A 17 -18.81 -25.76 0.52
CA LYS A 17 -18.27 -27.12 0.66
C LYS A 17 -16.96 -27.33 -0.09
N ASP A 18 -16.76 -26.61 -1.18
CA ASP A 18 -15.60 -26.61 -2.06
C ASP A 18 -14.70 -25.38 -1.83
N PHE A 19 -14.74 -24.80 -0.63
CA PHE A 19 -13.95 -23.64 -0.26
C PHE A 19 -12.44 -23.86 -0.50
N ASP A 20 -11.85 -22.97 -1.31
CA ASP A 20 -10.41 -22.86 -1.54
C ASP A 20 -9.89 -21.55 -0.94
N LEU A 21 -9.01 -21.67 0.06
CA LEU A 21 -8.45 -20.53 0.79
C LEU A 21 -7.67 -19.58 -0.13
N ASN A 22 -6.90 -20.10 -1.07
CA ASN A 22 -6.05 -19.28 -1.94
C ASN A 22 -6.88 -18.52 -2.96
N ALA A 23 -7.84 -19.19 -3.60
CA ALA A 23 -8.76 -18.56 -4.55
C ALA A 23 -9.58 -17.47 -3.85
N TRP A 24 -10.10 -17.77 -2.66
CA TRP A 24 -10.84 -16.80 -1.84
C TRP A 24 -9.98 -15.60 -1.44
N LYS A 25 -8.73 -15.82 -0.99
CA LYS A 25 -7.78 -14.74 -0.65
C LYS A 25 -7.56 -13.81 -1.84
N GLN A 26 -7.22 -14.35 -3.00
CA GLN A 26 -6.93 -13.55 -4.20
C GLN A 26 -8.14 -12.70 -4.61
N TYR A 27 -9.33 -13.29 -4.62
CA TYR A 27 -10.55 -12.56 -4.92
C TYR A 27 -10.84 -11.46 -3.91
N THR A 28 -10.68 -11.77 -2.62
CA THR A 28 -10.91 -10.83 -1.52
C THR A 28 -9.95 -9.65 -1.57
N ILE A 29 -8.66 -9.89 -1.86
CA ILE A 29 -7.65 -8.83 -2.02
C ILE A 29 -8.05 -7.86 -3.13
N VAL A 30 -8.49 -8.35 -4.28
CA VAL A 30 -8.93 -7.50 -5.40
C VAL A 30 -10.12 -6.62 -5.01
N LEU A 31 -11.08 -7.16 -4.25
CA LEU A 31 -12.20 -6.38 -3.75
C LEU A 31 -11.76 -5.31 -2.74
N LEU A 32 -10.95 -5.69 -1.75
CA LEU A 32 -10.45 -4.76 -0.74
C LEU A 32 -9.60 -3.65 -1.36
N ALA A 33 -8.74 -3.97 -2.31
CA ALA A 33 -7.97 -2.99 -3.09
C ALA A 33 -8.90 -2.01 -3.82
N ARG A 34 -9.99 -2.52 -4.40
CA ARG A 34 -10.96 -1.68 -5.10
C ARG A 34 -11.78 -0.79 -4.16
N ILE A 35 -11.99 -1.18 -2.90
CA ILE A 35 -12.80 -0.43 -1.93
C ILE A 35 -11.94 0.55 -1.13
N PHE A 36 -10.76 0.11 -0.67
CA PHE A 36 -9.92 0.82 0.30
C PHE A 36 -8.55 1.26 -0.25
N GLY A 37 -8.22 0.92 -1.50
CA GLY A 37 -6.92 1.20 -2.13
C GLY A 37 -5.91 0.06 -2.01
N ASP A 38 -4.93 0.03 -2.93
CA ASP A 38 -3.98 -1.09 -3.10
C ASP A 38 -3.02 -1.27 -1.92
N ASN A 39 -2.81 -0.23 -1.10
CA ASN A 39 -1.89 -0.24 0.04
C ASN A 39 -2.65 -0.12 1.37
N ASN A 40 -3.37 -1.17 1.75
CA ASN A 40 -4.20 -1.19 2.96
C ASN A 40 -3.85 -2.37 3.88
N GLN A 41 -3.82 -2.12 5.19
CA GLN A 41 -3.52 -3.13 6.21
C GLN A 41 -4.43 -4.37 6.13
N LYS A 42 -5.69 -4.22 5.69
CA LYS A 42 -6.64 -5.32 5.50
C LYS A 42 -6.16 -6.32 4.45
N ILE A 43 -5.54 -5.83 3.37
CA ILE A 43 -4.97 -6.64 2.28
C ILE A 43 -3.82 -7.48 2.83
N GLU A 44 -2.88 -6.84 3.55
CA GLU A 44 -1.77 -7.55 4.18
C GLU A 44 -2.24 -8.63 5.17
N GLN A 45 -3.31 -8.35 5.92
CA GLN A 45 -3.87 -9.31 6.87
C GLN A 45 -4.44 -10.53 6.14
N ILE A 46 -5.18 -10.34 5.05
CA ILE A 46 -5.70 -11.44 4.22
C ILE A 46 -4.53 -12.24 3.61
N GLU A 47 -3.50 -11.58 3.09
CA GLU A 47 -2.30 -12.23 2.54
C GLU A 47 -1.59 -13.14 3.55
N LYS A 48 -1.52 -12.71 4.82
CA LYS A 48 -0.87 -13.46 5.90
C LYS A 48 -1.69 -14.64 6.43
N ILE A 49 -2.94 -14.84 5.98
CA ILE A 49 -3.73 -16.04 6.35
C ILE A 49 -3.13 -17.24 5.65
N GLU A 50 -2.44 -18.09 6.40
CA GLU A 50 -1.85 -19.33 5.91
C GLU A 50 -2.15 -20.47 6.89
N TYR A 51 -2.06 -21.70 6.40
CA TYR A 51 -2.14 -22.86 7.26
C TYR A 51 -0.97 -22.87 8.24
N ASP A 52 -1.26 -23.06 9.53
CA ASP A 52 -0.21 -23.27 10.53
C ASP A 52 0.44 -24.65 10.29
N HIS A 53 1.64 -24.62 9.71
CA HIS A 53 2.45 -25.81 9.45
C HIS A 53 3.47 -26.11 10.56
N SER A 54 3.38 -25.46 11.72
CA SER A 54 4.36 -25.65 12.79
C SER A 54 4.35 -27.10 13.32
N SER A 55 5.54 -27.67 13.57
CA SER A 55 5.68 -29.06 14.06
C SER A 55 5.05 -29.32 15.43
N TRP A 56 4.63 -28.27 16.14
CA TRP A 56 3.84 -28.34 17.37
C TRP A 56 2.34 -28.49 17.08
N ALA A 57 1.86 -27.89 15.99
CA ALA A 57 0.48 -27.99 15.51
C ALA A 57 0.11 -29.44 15.16
N LEU A 58 1.05 -30.21 14.59
CA LEU A 58 0.87 -31.62 14.23
C LEU A 58 0.65 -32.57 15.42
N ARG A 59 0.94 -32.14 16.66
CA ARG A 59 0.88 -33.02 17.84
C ARG A 59 -0.44 -32.95 18.63
N ASP A 60 -1.15 -31.82 18.56
CA ASP A 60 -2.22 -31.51 19.52
C ASP A 60 -3.62 -31.33 18.92
N THR A 61 -3.82 -31.47 17.61
CA THR A 61 -5.16 -31.35 17.03
C THR A 61 -5.62 -32.59 16.29
N SER A 62 -6.76 -33.09 16.73
CA SER A 62 -7.67 -33.90 15.92
C SER A 62 -8.01 -33.17 14.60
N GLY A 63 -7.25 -33.43 13.55
CA GLY A 63 -7.67 -33.27 12.15
C GLY A 63 -7.44 -31.89 11.50
N SER A 64 -7.04 -31.94 10.23
CA SER A 64 -6.86 -30.83 9.29
C SER A 64 -8.02 -29.81 9.24
N SER A 65 -9.23 -30.19 9.66
CA SER A 65 -10.39 -29.30 9.74
C SER A 65 -10.19 -28.12 10.69
N SER A 66 -9.48 -28.29 11.80
CA SER A 66 -9.29 -27.22 12.81
C SER A 66 -8.51 -26.01 12.26
N TYR A 67 -7.53 -26.26 11.40
CA TYR A 67 -6.69 -25.22 10.81
C TYR A 67 -7.41 -24.41 9.74
N LEU A 68 -8.16 -25.10 8.88
CA LEU A 68 -8.98 -24.45 7.87
C LEU A 68 -10.05 -23.58 8.54
N GLU A 69 -10.70 -24.07 9.59
CA GLU A 69 -11.67 -23.29 10.35
C GLU A 69 -11.04 -22.08 11.05
N THR A 70 -9.79 -22.17 11.51
CA THR A 70 -9.04 -21.02 12.02
C THR A 70 -8.79 -19.97 10.94
N CYS A 71 -8.38 -20.40 9.74
CA CYS A 71 -8.17 -19.51 8.59
C CYS A 71 -9.47 -18.81 8.18
N LYS A 72 -10.57 -19.56 8.09
CA LYS A 72 -11.91 -19.03 7.79
C LYS A 72 -12.35 -18.03 8.85
N LYS A 73 -12.15 -18.34 10.13
CA LYS A 73 -12.47 -17.43 11.23
C LYS A 73 -11.70 -16.11 11.11
N LEU A 74 -10.39 -16.16 10.87
CA LEU A 74 -9.59 -14.95 10.68
C LEU A 74 -10.08 -14.12 9.48
N GLY A 75 -10.33 -14.78 8.35
CA GLY A 75 -10.88 -14.13 7.16
C GLY A 75 -12.22 -13.44 7.42
N LYS A 76 -13.10 -14.12 8.16
CA LYS A 76 -14.41 -13.59 8.56
C LYS A 76 -14.30 -12.37 9.47
N GLU A 77 -13.41 -12.38 10.45
CA GLU A 77 -13.21 -11.23 11.35
C GLU A 77 -12.68 -10.01 10.59
N ILE A 78 -11.73 -10.20 9.67
CA ILE A 78 -11.18 -9.11 8.84
C ILE A 78 -12.29 -8.49 7.97
N LEU A 79 -13.11 -9.32 7.34
CA LEU A 79 -14.21 -8.83 6.50
C LEU A 79 -15.32 -8.17 7.32
N THR A 80 -15.66 -8.72 8.49
CA THR A 80 -16.63 -8.09 9.42
C THR A 80 -16.14 -6.71 9.86
N ALA A 81 -14.88 -6.59 10.29
CA ALA A 81 -14.30 -5.30 10.65
C ALA A 81 -14.27 -4.31 9.47
N SER A 82 -14.13 -4.81 8.24
CA SER A 82 -14.20 -4.00 7.03
C SER A 82 -15.61 -3.51 6.72
N ILE A 83 -16.64 -4.33 7.00
CA ILE A 83 -18.05 -3.94 6.90
C ILE A 83 -18.38 -2.89 7.97
N ASP A 84 -18.00 -3.14 9.23
CA ASP A 84 -18.23 -2.20 10.34
C ASP A 84 -17.63 -0.82 10.05
N GLU A 85 -16.43 -0.78 9.45
CA GLU A 85 -15.80 0.46 9.00
C GLU A 85 -16.62 1.17 7.92
N LEU A 86 -17.10 0.45 6.91
CA LEU A 86 -17.94 1.03 5.85
C LEU A 86 -19.27 1.54 6.38
N GLU A 87 -19.86 0.88 7.37
CA GLU A 87 -21.10 1.33 8.01
C GLU A 87 -20.89 2.57 8.86
N ALA A 88 -19.76 2.65 9.57
CA ALA A 88 -19.42 3.78 10.44
C ALA A 88 -18.95 5.02 9.67
N PHE A 89 -18.14 4.83 8.63
CA PHE A 89 -17.41 5.92 7.97
C PHE A 89 -17.75 6.09 6.47
N GLY A 90 -18.48 5.16 5.86
CA GLY A 90 -18.77 5.17 4.43
C GLY A 90 -17.65 4.58 3.57
N VAL A 91 -17.82 4.58 2.23
CA VAL A 91 -16.72 4.18 1.33
C VAL A 91 -15.60 5.22 1.43
N PRO A 92 -14.33 4.81 1.63
CA PRO A 92 -13.22 5.73 1.50
C PRO A 92 -13.25 6.38 0.11
N ASP A 93 -13.19 7.70 0.03
CA ASP A 93 -13.04 8.37 -1.24
C ASP A 93 -11.76 7.86 -1.91
N LYS A 94 -11.86 7.38 -3.16
CA LYS A 94 -10.68 6.96 -3.96
C LYS A 94 -9.74 8.13 -4.25
N GLU A 95 -10.17 9.33 -3.91
CA GLU A 95 -9.43 10.57 -3.89
C GLU A 95 -8.94 10.95 -2.49
N VAL A 96 -8.53 9.97 -1.66
CA VAL A 96 -7.48 10.28 -0.69
C VAL A 96 -6.16 10.45 -1.47
N THR A 97 -6.08 11.50 -2.29
CA THR A 97 -5.00 12.47 -2.14
C THR A 97 -5.06 12.86 -0.68
N THR A 98 -4.31 12.12 0.13
CA THR A 98 -3.82 12.50 1.44
C THR A 98 -4.00 14.00 1.66
N THR A 99 -5.10 14.36 2.33
CA THR A 99 -5.39 15.75 2.70
C THR A 99 -4.34 16.09 3.76
N GLY A 100 -3.18 16.59 3.31
CA GLY A 100 -1.95 16.73 4.09
C GLY A 100 -0.68 16.14 3.46
N SER A 101 -0.74 15.50 2.28
CA SER A 101 0.48 15.09 1.56
C SER A 101 0.99 16.20 0.70
N PHE A 102 2.31 16.36 0.78
CA PHE A 102 3.09 17.20 -0.09
C PHE A 102 2.81 16.85 -1.56
N PRO A 103 2.34 17.80 -2.39
CA PRO A 103 2.06 17.54 -3.80
C PRO A 103 3.33 17.07 -4.51
N VAL A 104 3.37 15.80 -4.91
CA VAL A 104 4.54 15.19 -5.58
C VAL A 104 4.85 15.92 -6.88
N GLU A 105 3.83 16.49 -7.53
CA GLU A 105 3.96 17.29 -8.74
C GLU A 105 4.85 18.51 -8.52
N VAL A 106 4.89 19.08 -7.31
CA VAL A 106 5.77 20.21 -6.97
C VAL A 106 7.23 19.77 -6.94
N ILE A 107 7.50 18.59 -6.38
CA ILE A 107 8.85 18.02 -6.34
C ILE A 107 9.33 17.71 -7.76
N VAL A 108 8.45 17.11 -8.58
CA VAL A 108 8.77 16.75 -9.97
C VAL A 108 9.05 18.01 -10.79
N ALA A 109 8.20 19.03 -10.72
CA ALA A 109 8.38 20.28 -11.46
C ALA A 109 9.70 20.97 -11.09
N ALA A 110 10.01 21.09 -9.79
CA ALA A 110 11.26 21.71 -9.35
C ALA A 110 12.52 20.97 -9.82
N LEU A 111 12.45 19.64 -9.93
CA LEU A 111 13.54 18.84 -10.49
C LEU A 111 13.67 19.03 -12.00
N GLU A 112 12.56 19.10 -12.73
CA GLU A 112 12.55 19.30 -14.19
C GLU A 112 13.04 20.70 -14.59
N ASP A 113 12.74 21.72 -13.79
CA ASP A 113 13.14 23.11 -14.04
C ASP A 113 14.65 23.34 -13.83
N GLU A 114 15.24 22.71 -12.82
CA GLU A 114 16.66 22.92 -12.49
C GLU A 114 17.59 21.92 -13.19
N LEU A 115 17.14 20.67 -13.40
CA LEU A 115 18.02 19.61 -13.89
C LEU A 115 17.93 19.44 -15.40
N LYS A 116 19.08 19.16 -16.03
CA LYS A 116 19.08 18.66 -17.40
C LYS A 116 18.34 17.32 -17.45
N VAL A 117 17.68 17.03 -18.56
CA VAL A 117 17.00 15.75 -18.81
C VAL A 117 17.89 14.54 -18.50
N SER A 118 19.20 14.62 -18.79
CA SER A 118 20.17 13.56 -18.45
C SER A 118 20.34 13.38 -16.93
N GLN A 119 20.45 14.47 -16.18
CA GLN A 119 20.60 14.46 -14.73
C GLN A 119 19.33 13.95 -14.05
N TYR A 120 18.16 14.40 -14.51
CA TYR A 120 16.88 13.91 -14.05
C TYR A 120 16.73 12.39 -14.26
N LYS A 121 17.04 11.89 -15.46
CA LYS A 121 17.01 10.44 -15.75
C LYS A 121 17.95 9.63 -14.86
N GLU A 122 19.14 10.17 -14.54
CA GLU A 122 20.07 9.51 -13.62
C GLU A 122 19.49 9.37 -12.21
N ILE A 123 18.85 10.41 -11.68
CA ILE A 123 18.13 10.34 -10.39
C ILE A 123 17.04 9.27 -10.45
N VAL A 124 16.18 9.31 -11.47
CA VAL A 124 15.07 8.36 -11.65
C VAL A 124 15.59 6.92 -11.72
N ASN A 125 16.70 6.68 -12.40
CA ASN A 125 17.33 5.36 -12.49
C ASN A 125 17.83 4.87 -11.11
N ILE A 126 18.40 5.75 -10.27
CA ILE A 126 18.83 5.38 -8.92
C ILE A 126 17.62 5.04 -8.05
N ILE A 127 16.56 5.88 -8.09
CA ILE A 127 15.32 5.67 -7.34
C ILE A 127 14.67 4.32 -7.70
N ASN A 128 14.57 4.03 -9.00
CA ASN A 128 13.90 2.83 -9.52
C ASN A 128 14.80 1.57 -9.53
N SER A 129 16.08 1.70 -9.17
CA SER A 129 16.97 0.54 -9.09
C SER A 129 16.52 -0.44 -7.99
N PRO A 130 16.78 -1.75 -8.12
CA PRO A 130 16.43 -2.74 -7.09
C PRO A 130 17.37 -2.73 -5.87
N LYS A 131 18.20 -1.69 -5.71
CA LYS A 131 19.21 -1.59 -4.65
C LYS A 131 18.57 -1.29 -3.28
N ASP A 132 19.29 -1.64 -2.21
CA ASP A 132 18.92 -1.29 -0.84
C ASP A 132 18.79 0.23 -0.62
N HIS A 133 17.91 0.64 0.29
CA HIS A 133 17.61 2.03 0.58
C HIS A 133 18.85 2.84 1.00
N LYS A 134 19.76 2.27 1.83
CA LYS A 134 20.97 2.98 2.27
C LYS A 134 21.93 3.22 1.10
N VAL A 135 22.00 2.28 0.17
CA VAL A 135 22.82 2.41 -1.05
C VAL A 135 22.27 3.51 -1.94
N LYS A 136 20.95 3.55 -2.14
CA LYS A 136 20.28 4.61 -2.90
C LYS A 136 20.55 5.99 -2.33
N ILE A 137 20.43 6.17 -1.01
CA ILE A 137 20.71 7.46 -0.35
C ILE A 137 22.14 7.93 -0.66
N LYS A 138 23.13 7.02 -0.56
CA LYS A 138 24.52 7.37 -0.84
C LYS A 138 24.74 7.77 -2.29
N GLU A 139 24.21 6.99 -3.24
CA GLU A 139 24.33 7.28 -4.67
C GLU A 139 23.65 8.60 -5.05
N LEU A 140 22.46 8.88 -4.50
CA LEU A 140 21.77 10.16 -4.69
C LEU A 140 22.58 11.33 -4.12
N ALA A 141 23.13 11.20 -2.90
CA ALA A 141 23.94 12.24 -2.30
C ALA A 141 25.21 12.54 -3.11
N ASP A 142 25.89 11.49 -3.60
CA ASP A 142 27.07 11.65 -4.46
C ASP A 142 26.70 12.28 -5.81
N LYS A 143 25.53 11.92 -6.36
CA LYS A 143 25.03 12.48 -7.60
C LYS A 143 24.66 13.96 -7.46
N LEU A 144 23.95 14.35 -6.41
CA LEU A 144 23.60 15.74 -6.15
C LEU A 144 24.84 16.63 -5.98
N LYS A 145 25.91 16.12 -5.34
CA LYS A 145 27.21 16.82 -5.24
C LYS A 145 27.92 17.01 -6.58
N SER A 146 27.62 16.17 -7.58
CA SER A 146 28.21 16.24 -8.91
C SER A 146 27.52 17.26 -9.84
N PHE A 147 26.34 17.76 -9.43
CA PHE A 147 25.61 18.76 -10.18
C PHE A 147 26.18 20.17 -9.95
N ASP A 148 25.56 21.16 -10.61
CA ASP A 148 25.89 22.56 -10.35
C ASP A 148 25.80 22.83 -8.84
N LYS A 149 26.74 23.63 -8.32
CA LYS A 149 26.86 23.93 -6.90
C LYS A 149 25.56 24.49 -6.31
N ASN A 150 24.79 25.21 -7.12
CA ASN A 150 23.54 25.84 -6.71
C ASN A 150 22.31 24.98 -7.02
N ALA A 151 22.44 23.88 -7.78
CA ALA A 151 21.28 23.09 -8.19
C ALA A 151 20.46 22.54 -7.01
N PRO A 152 21.06 21.96 -5.94
CA PRO A 152 20.27 21.51 -4.79
C PRO A 152 19.54 22.66 -4.06
N GLU A 153 20.16 23.85 -4.01
CA GLU A 153 19.58 25.05 -3.40
C GLU A 153 18.42 25.57 -4.23
N ASN A 154 18.58 25.64 -5.57
CA ASN A 154 17.56 26.07 -6.50
C ASN A 154 16.36 25.11 -6.53
N ILE A 155 16.60 23.80 -6.52
CA ILE A 155 15.52 22.80 -6.39
C ILE A 155 14.73 23.07 -5.12
N LEU A 156 15.40 23.26 -3.98
CA LEU A 156 14.72 23.55 -2.72
C LEU A 156 13.95 24.86 -2.77
N LEU A 157 14.51 25.91 -3.38
CA LEU A 157 13.85 27.21 -3.56
C LEU A 157 12.60 27.08 -4.43
N ASN A 158 12.68 26.36 -5.54
CA ASN A 158 11.56 26.13 -6.46
C ASN A 158 10.44 25.33 -5.77
N ILE A 159 10.80 24.31 -4.98
CA ILE A 159 9.84 23.55 -4.19
C ILE A 159 9.14 24.50 -3.20
N LEU A 160 9.89 25.21 -2.36
CA LEU A 160 9.35 26.01 -1.25
C LEU A 160 8.59 27.27 -1.70
N SER A 161 8.81 27.73 -2.94
CA SER A 161 8.12 28.88 -3.52
C SER A 161 6.92 28.50 -4.40
N ASP A 162 6.61 27.21 -4.57
CA ASP A 162 5.47 26.79 -5.38
C ASP A 162 4.14 27.21 -4.72
N PRO A 163 3.27 27.96 -5.43
CA PRO A 163 1.99 28.42 -4.89
C PRO A 163 1.07 27.29 -4.40
N LYS A 164 1.25 26.06 -4.90
CA LYS A 164 0.47 24.89 -4.46
C LYS A 164 0.77 24.49 -3.01
N LEU A 165 1.87 24.98 -2.42
CA LEU A 165 2.19 24.76 -1.01
C LEU A 165 1.52 25.76 -0.06
N GLU A 166 0.93 26.84 -0.56
CA GLU A 166 0.25 27.84 0.27
C GLU A 166 -0.88 27.21 1.10
N GLY A 167 -0.79 27.33 2.43
CA GLY A 167 -1.78 26.78 3.35
C GLY A 167 -1.83 25.25 3.41
N LYS A 168 -0.86 24.54 2.80
CA LYS A 168 -0.75 23.07 2.84
C LYS A 168 0.26 22.56 3.87
N ILE A 169 1.17 23.41 4.33
CA ILE A 169 2.16 23.12 5.36
C ILE A 169 1.75 23.90 6.62
N THR A 170 0.98 23.26 7.51
CA THR A 170 0.52 23.81 8.80
C THR A 170 0.60 22.76 9.88
#